data_AF-A0A655A0Y5-F1
#
_entry.id   AF-A0A655A0Y5-F1
#
_cell.length_a   1.000
_cell.length_b   1.000
_cell.length_c   1.000
_cell.angle_alpha   90.00
_cell.angle_beta   90.00
_cell.angle_gamma   90.00
#
_symmetry.space_group_name_H-M   'P 1'
#
loop_
_entity.id
_entity.type
_entity.pdbx_description
1 polymer ?
#
loop_
_entity_poly.entity_id
_entity_poly.type
_entity_poly.pdbx_seq_one_letter_code
_entity_poly.pdbx_strand_id
1 'polypeptide(L)' 'MSGLILAGVDPLTAIRYQIVVMYLLLAATAVAALTCARLAERALFDRAHRLVSLPAATRRA' A
#
# COMPACT_ATOMS: atom_id res chain seq x y z
N MET A 1 9.49 18.07 3.96
CA MET A 1 9.52 19.31 3.16
C MET A 1 10.20 20.46 3.88
N SER A 2 9.70 20.89 5.04
CA SER A 2 10.34 21.96 5.84
C SER A 2 11.79 21.62 6.21
N GLY A 3 12.12 20.36 6.48
CA GLY A 3 13.50 19.93 6.78
C GLY A 3 14.51 20.22 5.65
N LEU A 4 14.12 20.11 4.37
CA LEU A 4 15.01 20.46 3.25
C LEU A 4 15.17 21.97 3.14
N ILE A 5 14.07 22.71 3.31
CA ILE A 5 14.06 24.18 3.26
C ILE A 5 14.90 24.75 4.41
N LEU A 6 14.76 24.22 5.63
CA LEU A 6 15.54 24.59 6.81
C LEU A 6 17.02 24.21 6.67
N ALA A 7 17.32 23.16 5.90
CA ALA A 7 18.69 22.77 5.54
C ALA A 7 19.30 23.67 4.44
N GLY A 8 18.60 24.70 3.99
CA GLY A 8 19.09 25.66 2.98
C GLY A 8 18.85 25.25 1.53
N VAL A 9 18.07 24.19 1.28
CA VAL A 9 17.69 23.81 -0.08
C VAL A 9 16.67 24.81 -0.64
N ASP A 10 16.88 25.23 -1.89
CA ASP A 10 15.95 26.09 -2.63
C ASP A 10 14.50 25.57 -2.53
N PRO A 11 13.53 26.41 -2.11
CA PRO A 11 12.14 25.99 -1.93
C PRO A 11 11.51 25.36 -3.18
N LEU A 12 11.86 25.86 -4.37
CA LEU A 12 11.32 25.34 -5.62
C LEU A 12 11.79 23.90 -5.88
N THR A 13 13.03 23.61 -5.50
CA THR A 13 13.61 22.27 -5.56
C THR A 13 12.99 21.33 -4.52
N ALA A 14 12.77 21.80 -3.30
CA ALA A 14 12.11 21.02 -2.25
C ALA A 14 10.67 20.63 -2.63
N ILE A 15 9.92 21.53 -3.28
CA ILE A 15 8.56 21.27 -3.77
C ILE A 15 8.56 20.21 -4.88
N ARG A 16 9.44 20.35 -5.88
CA ARG A 16 9.56 19.39 -6.99
C ARG A 16 9.89 17.99 -6.48
N TYR A 17 10.83 17.90 -5.54
CA TYR A 17 11.16 16.63 -4.91
C TYR A 17 9.95 16.00 -4.21
N GLN A 18 9.19 16.80 -3.46
CA GLN A 18 8.00 16.27 -2.81
C GLN A 18 6.95 15.77 -3.80
N ILE A 19 6.69 16.48 -4.90
CA ILE A 19 5.72 16.04 -5.90
C ILE A 19 6.08 14.64 -6.41
N VAL A 20 7.37 14.39 -6.67
CA VAL A 20 7.86 13.06 -7.07
C VAL A 20 7.60 12.02 -5.97
N VAL A 21 7.93 12.34 -4.71
CA VAL A 21 7.70 11.42 -3.57
C VAL A 21 6.21 11.14 -3.36
N MET A 22 5.35 12.13 -3.53
CA MET A 22 3.90 11.97 -3.44
C MET A 22 3.40 10.97 -4.48
N TYR A 23 3.80 11.13 -5.75
CA TYR A 23 3.43 10.20 -6.81
C TYR A 23 4.05 8.81 -6.61
N LEU A 24 5.28 8.74 -6.10
CA LEU A 24 5.94 7.48 -5.75
C LEU A 24 5.12 6.71 -4.70
N LEU A 25 4.72 7.37 -3.61
CA LEU A 25 3.91 6.77 -2.55
C LEU A 25 2.53 6.39 -3.05
N LEU A 26 1.90 7.23 -3.87
CA LEU A 26 0.61 6.93 -4.50
C LEU A 26 0.70 5.67 -5.36
N ALA A 27 1.72 5.57 -6.23
CA ALA A 27 1.93 4.42 -7.09
C ALA A 27 2.23 3.15 -6.28
N ALA A 28 3.12 3.24 -5.28
CA ALA A 28 3.43 2.13 -4.39
C ALA A 28 2.18 1.62 -3.66
N THR A 29 1.35 2.53 -3.15
CA THR A 29 0.10 2.17 -2.45
C THR A 29 -0.91 1.53 -3.39
N ALA A 30 -1.07 2.06 -4.61
CA ALA A 30 -1.96 1.48 -5.61
C ALA A 30 -1.54 0.05 -5.98
N VAL A 31 -0.25 -0.16 -6.26
CA VAL A 31 0.28 -1.50 -6.57
C VAL A 31 0.10 -2.44 -5.38
N ALA A 32 0.44 -2.01 -4.16
CA ALA A 32 0.24 -2.81 -2.96
C ALA A 32 -1.24 -3.20 -2.76
N ALA A 33 -2.18 -2.27 -2.95
CA ALA A 33 -3.60 -2.55 -2.82
C ALA A 33 -4.09 -3.57 -3.86
N LEU A 34 -3.70 -3.41 -5.13
CA LEU A 34 -4.03 -4.38 -6.19
C LEU A 34 -3.42 -5.75 -5.88
N THR A 35 -2.16 -5.81 -5.49
CA THR A 35 -1.49 -7.07 -5.13
C THR A 35 -2.19 -7.75 -3.95
N CYS A 36 -2.45 -7.01 -2.86
CA CYS A 36 -3.18 -7.53 -1.70
C CYS A 36 -4.58 -8.03 -2.08
N ALA A 37 -5.32 -7.29 -2.91
CA ALA A 37 -6.64 -7.72 -3.37
C ALA A 37 -6.58 -9.03 -4.17
N ARG A 38 -5.58 -9.19 -5.04
CA ARG A 38 -5.40 -10.42 -5.83
C ARG A 38 -4.93 -11.60 -4.97
N LEU A 39 -4.09 -11.36 -3.97
CA LEU A 39 -3.70 -12.39 -3.01
C LEU A 39 -4.89 -12.81 -2.15
N ALA A 40 -5.67 -11.85 -1.67
CA ALA A 40 -6.87 -12.12 -0.88
C ALA A 40 -7.90 -12.91 -1.68
N GLU A 41 -8.13 -12.56 -2.95
CA GLU A 41 -9.02 -13.30 -3.84
C GLU A 41 -8.60 -14.77 -3.96
N ARG A 42 -7.31 -15.03 -4.26
CA ARG A 42 -6.77 -16.39 -4.35
C ARG A 42 -6.78 -17.17 -3.02
N ALA A 43 -6.67 -16.48 -1.89
CA ALA A 43 -6.59 -17.11 -0.58
C ALA A 43 -7.96 -17.39 0.03
N LEU A 44 -8.94 -16.51 -0.21
CA LEU A 44 -10.27 -16.59 0.40
C LEU A 44 -11.31 -17.22 -0.52
N PHE A 45 -11.11 -17.25 -1.84
CA PHE A 45 -12.12 -17.72 -2.78
C PHE A 45 -11.67 -18.95 -3.58
N ASP A 46 -12.60 -19.86 -3.81
CA ASP A 46 -12.46 -20.97 -4.76
C ASP A 46 -12.75 -20.48 -6.20
N ARG A 47 -12.48 -21.28 -7.24
CA ARG A 47 -12.71 -20.96 -8.67
C ARG A 47 -14.15 -20.52 -8.97
N ALA A 48 -15.10 -20.98 -8.17
CA ALA A 48 -16.51 -20.58 -8.25
C ALA A 48 -16.83 -19.24 -7.53
N HIS A 49 -15.81 -18.46 -7.13
CA HIS A 49 -15.94 -17.21 -6.36
C HIS A 49 -16.75 -17.36 -5.06
N ARG A 50 -16.64 -18.54 -4.43
CA ARG A 50 -17.23 -18.81 -3.11
C ARG A 50 -16.15 -18.70 -2.05
N LEU A 51 -16.51 -18.16 -0.90
CA LEU A 51 -15.61 -18.12 0.25
C LEU A 51 -15.23 -19.54 0.67
N VAL A 52 -13.94 -19.78 0.87
CA VAL A 52 -13.41 -21.04 1.38
C VAL A 52 -13.72 -21.13 2.87
N SER A 53 -14.18 -22.29 3.33
CA SER A 53 -14.39 -22.54 4.76
C SER A 53 -13.04 -22.54 5.47
N LEU A 54 -12.82 -21.53 6.31
CA LEU A 54 -11.64 -21.50 7.17
C LEU A 54 -11.82 -22.55 8.26
N PRO A 55 -10.80 -23.41 8.52
CA PRO A 55 -10.86 -24.32 9.65
C PRO A 55 -11.11 -23.50 10.92
N ALA A 56 -12.14 -23.88 11.68
CA ALA A 56 -12.51 -23.18 12.90
C ALA A 56 -11.26 -23.06 13.78
N ALA A 57 -10.82 -21.82 14.03
CA ALA A 57 -9.72 -21.55 14.93
C ALA A 57 -10.05 -22.25 16.24
N THR A 58 -9.34 -23.36 16.54
CA THR A 58 -9.49 -24.08 17.79
C THR A 58 -9.15 -23.07 18.88
N ARG A 59 -10.19 -22.50 19.48
CA ARG A 59 -10.13 -21.59 20.61
C ARG A 59 -9.52 -22.42 21.75
N ARG A 60 -8.18 -22.41 21.86
CA ARG A 60 -7.49 -22.94 23.03
C ARG A 60 -7.90 -22.01 24.19
N ALA A 61 -8.83 -22.53 24.98
CA ALA A 61 -9.16 -22.03 26.32
C ALA A 61 -7.97 -22.22 27.25
#